data_AF-A0A3B1JND6-F1
#
_entry.id   AF-A0A3B1JND6-F1
#
_cell.length_a   1.000
_cell.length_b   1.000
_cell.length_c   1.000
_cell.angle_alpha   90.00
_cell.angle_beta   90.00
_cell.angle_gamma   90.00
#
_symmetry.space_group_name_H-M   'P 1'
#
loop_
_entity.id
_entity.type
_entity.pdbx_description
1 polymer ?
#
loop_
_entity_poly.entity_id
_entity_poly.type
_entity_poly.pdbx_seq_one_letter_code
_entity_poly.pdbx_strand_id
1 'polypeptide(L)'
;MKRMQVNSSLTLLCTITAAVVTLTACYPAITTDMIRIMARTAVGRIKKIKDEHFQMSPEIDFGPNTDTPIEGLTSVLTHLDYLQTRLQVPPATHLRQLQTDLETLLGNLERMAVSQGCPLPKPGSNVHKDDTAFPITSNYLYLLELQRYLEKLCLNLDKLKTC
;
A
#
# COMPACT_ATOMS: atom_id res chain seq x y z
N MET A 1 -57.40 -11.52 -5.80
CA MET A 1 -56.05 -11.82 -6.30
C MET A 1 -55.03 -10.66 -6.26
N LYS A 2 -55.40 -9.38 -6.07
CA LYS A 2 -54.42 -8.26 -6.04
C LYS A 2 -53.57 -8.11 -4.75
N ARG A 3 -54.04 -8.57 -3.58
CA ARG A 3 -53.30 -8.43 -2.30
C ARG A 3 -52.08 -9.35 -2.17
N MET A 4 -52.08 -10.52 -2.82
CA MET A 4 -50.96 -11.47 -2.74
C MET A 4 -49.72 -10.99 -3.50
N GLN A 5 -49.91 -10.27 -4.62
CA GLN A 5 -48.80 -9.80 -5.46
C GLN A 5 -48.02 -8.65 -4.80
N VAL A 6 -48.70 -7.76 -4.06
CA VAL A 6 -48.06 -6.64 -3.34
C VAL A 6 -47.20 -7.13 -2.17
N ASN A 7 -47.65 -8.15 -1.44
CA ASN A 7 -46.90 -8.72 -0.32
C ASN A 7 -45.61 -9.41 -0.79
N SER A 8 -45.64 -10.08 -1.95
CA SER A 8 -44.47 -10.74 -2.54
C SER A 8 -43.39 -9.73 -2.97
N SER A 9 -43.78 -8.58 -3.53
CA SER A 9 -42.84 -7.52 -3.94
C SER A 9 -42.18 -6.84 -2.75
N LEU A 10 -42.90 -6.62 -1.64
CA LEU A 10 -42.36 -6.02 -0.43
C LEU A 10 -41.37 -6.96 0.28
N THR A 11 -41.68 -8.26 0.34
CA THR A 11 -40.74 -9.25 0.89
C THR A 11 -39.47 -9.36 0.07
N LEU A 12 -39.57 -9.27 -1.26
CA LEU A 12 -38.41 -9.31 -2.16
C LEU A 12 -37.51 -8.09 -1.94
N LEU A 13 -38.10 -6.89 -1.83
CA LEU A 13 -37.36 -5.66 -1.54
C LEU A 13 -36.62 -5.75 -0.19
N CYS A 14 -37.30 -6.21 0.86
CA CYS A 14 -36.70 -6.38 2.19
C CYS A 14 -35.55 -7.40 2.19
N THR A 15 -35.67 -8.50 1.42
CA THR A 15 -34.57 -9.47 1.29
C THR A 15 -33.37 -8.90 0.54
N ILE A 16 -33.60 -8.09 -0.50
CA ILE A 16 -32.52 -7.45 -1.27
C ILE A 16 -31.81 -6.40 -0.40
N THR A 17 -32.56 -5.58 0.34
CA THR A 17 -31.95 -4.59 1.24
C THR A 17 -31.17 -5.26 2.37
N ALA A 18 -31.70 -6.34 2.95
CA ALA A 18 -30.98 -7.09 3.97
C ALA A 18 -29.69 -7.73 3.43
N ALA A 19 -29.74 -8.29 2.22
CA ALA A 19 -28.56 -8.87 1.56
C ALA A 19 -27.50 -7.80 1.20
N VAL A 20 -27.92 -6.61 0.78
CA VAL A 20 -27.00 -5.48 0.52
C VAL A 20 -26.36 -5.00 1.82
N VAL A 21 -27.14 -4.90 2.90
CA VAL A 21 -26.63 -4.48 4.23
C VAL A 21 -25.66 -5.52 4.81
N THR A 22 -25.92 -6.81 4.65
CA THR A 22 -25.00 -7.87 5.10
C THR A 22 -23.73 -7.93 4.25
N LEU A 23 -23.83 -7.71 2.94
CA LEU A 23 -22.66 -7.59 2.06
C LEU A 23 -21.78 -6.39 2.43
N THR A 24 -22.36 -5.25 2.82
CA THR A 24 -21.59 -4.09 3.30
C THR A 24 -20.97 -4.29 4.68
N ALA A 25 -21.59 -5.11 5.54
CA ALA A 25 -21.08 -5.40 6.89
C ALA A 25 -19.97 -6.46 6.93
N CYS A 26 -19.79 -7.24 5.86
CA CYS A 26 -18.77 -8.29 5.77
C CYS A 26 -17.41 -7.82 5.23
N TYR A 27 -17.28 -6.57 4.77
CA TYR A 27 -15.96 -6.03 4.46
C TYR A 27 -15.34 -5.54 5.76
N PRO A 28 -14.24 -6.15 6.26
CA PRO A 28 -13.53 -5.59 7.38
C PRO A 28 -13.14 -4.15 6.99
N ALA A 29 -13.59 -3.18 7.78
CA ALA A 29 -13.14 -1.81 7.61
C ALA A 29 -11.61 -1.82 7.64
N ILE A 30 -10.98 -1.23 6.63
CA ILE A 30 -9.52 -1.18 6.56
C ILE A 30 -9.05 -0.33 7.74
N THR A 31 -8.40 -0.97 8.71
CA THR A 31 -7.91 -0.30 9.92
C THR A 31 -6.47 0.12 9.77
N THR A 32 -6.07 1.15 10.52
CA THR A 32 -4.66 1.55 10.66
C THR A 32 -3.80 0.40 11.19
N ASP A 33 -4.34 -0.46 12.05
CA ASP A 33 -3.66 -1.66 12.54
C ASP A 33 -3.35 -2.66 11.42
N MET A 34 -4.29 -2.88 10.50
CA MET A 34 -4.07 -3.75 9.35
C MET A 34 -2.94 -3.21 8.47
N ILE A 35 -2.97 -1.90 8.16
CA ILE A 35 -1.90 -1.23 7.40
C ILE A 35 -0.54 -1.38 8.13
N ARG A 36 -0.52 -1.21 9.45
CA ARG A 36 0.69 -1.36 10.27
C ARG A 36 1.24 -2.80 10.21
N ILE A 37 0.38 -3.81 10.28
CA ILE A 37 0.79 -5.22 10.17
C ILE A 37 1.42 -5.46 8.79
N MET A 38 0.77 -5.04 7.71
CA MET A 38 1.27 -5.21 6.35
C MET A 38 2.62 -4.53 6.13
N ALA A 39 2.77 -3.29 6.61
CA ALA A 39 4.03 -2.56 6.54
C ALA A 39 5.15 -3.26 7.33
N ARG A 40 4.87 -3.77 8.54
CA ARG A 40 5.83 -4.56 9.34
C ARG A 40 6.22 -5.87 8.65
N THR A 41 5.27 -6.55 8.02
CA THR A 41 5.53 -7.76 7.24
C THR A 41 6.48 -7.47 6.07
N ALA A 42 6.23 -6.38 5.32
CA ALA A 42 7.12 -5.95 4.24
C ALA A 42 8.52 -5.60 4.77
N VAL A 43 8.64 -4.88 5.90
CA VAL A 43 9.93 -4.60 6.55
C VAL A 43 10.68 -5.88 6.92
N GLY A 44 10.00 -6.86 7.53
CA GLY A 44 10.61 -8.15 7.85
C GLY A 44 11.12 -8.89 6.61
N ARG A 45 10.39 -8.81 5.51
CA ARG A 45 10.81 -9.37 4.22
C ARG A 45 12.00 -8.64 3.63
N ILE A 46 12.04 -7.32 3.70
CA ILE A 46 13.20 -6.52 3.24
C ILE A 46 14.45 -6.93 4.00
N LYS A 47 14.38 -7.08 5.33
CA LYS A 47 15.50 -7.57 6.14
C LYS A 47 16.01 -8.92 5.65
N LYS A 48 15.10 -9.88 5.44
CA LYS A 48 15.44 -11.19 4.88
C LYS A 48 16.08 -11.08 3.49
N ILE A 49 15.55 -10.25 2.59
CA ILE A 49 16.12 -10.04 1.25
C ILE A 49 17.53 -9.46 1.33
N LYS A 50 17.77 -8.48 2.22
CA LYS A 50 19.10 -7.91 2.45
C LYS A 50 20.08 -8.98 2.94
N ASP A 51 19.65 -9.80 3.89
CA ASP A 51 20.45 -10.87 4.46
C ASP A 51 20.72 -12.00 3.46
N GLU A 52 19.86 -12.25 2.47
CA GLU A 52 20.06 -13.34 1.50
C GLU A 52 20.77 -12.88 0.22
N HIS A 53 20.58 -11.63 -0.20
CA HIS A 53 21.01 -11.14 -1.52
C HIS A 53 22.00 -9.98 -1.48
N PHE A 54 22.16 -9.32 -0.33
CA PHE A 54 22.95 -8.08 -0.21
C PHE A 54 23.90 -8.06 0.99
N GLN A 55 24.33 -9.23 1.50
CA GLN A 55 25.21 -9.37 2.68
C GLN A 55 26.50 -8.54 2.62
N MET A 56 27.05 -8.34 1.43
CA MET A 56 28.30 -7.60 1.20
C MET A 56 28.06 -6.11 0.92
N SER A 57 26.81 -5.65 0.91
CA SER A 57 26.46 -4.25 0.66
C SER A 57 26.58 -3.43 1.95
N PRO A 58 27.20 -2.25 1.90
CA PRO A 58 27.36 -1.41 3.09
C PRO A 58 26.00 -0.92 3.59
N GLU A 59 25.85 -0.76 4.91
CA GLU A 59 24.76 0.07 5.43
C GLU A 59 25.01 1.52 5.01
N ILE A 60 24.05 2.09 4.29
CA ILE A 60 24.12 3.46 3.79
C ILE A 60 23.21 4.31 4.66
N ASP A 61 23.79 5.30 5.34
CA ASP A 61 23.02 6.40 5.92
C ASP A 61 22.73 7.44 4.83
N PHE A 62 21.45 7.62 4.51
CA PHE A 62 21.00 8.59 3.51
C PHE A 62 21.02 10.04 4.05
N GLY A 63 21.33 10.23 5.34
CA GLY A 63 21.32 11.53 5.98
C GLY A 63 19.90 12.07 6.23
N PRO A 64 19.79 13.33 6.71
CA PRO A 64 18.51 13.95 7.05
C PRO A 64 17.70 14.42 5.81
N ASN A 65 18.31 14.49 4.64
CA ASN A 65 17.71 15.10 3.44
C ASN A 65 16.82 14.14 2.61
N THR A 66 16.80 12.84 2.92
CA THR A 66 15.93 11.86 2.25
C THR A 66 14.68 11.54 3.07
N ASP A 67 14.34 12.36 4.06
CA ASP A 67 13.11 12.21 4.82
C ASP A 67 11.91 12.63 3.97
N THR A 68 11.49 11.77 3.03
CA THR A 68 10.20 11.91 2.37
C THR A 68 9.15 12.07 3.48
N PRO A 69 8.43 13.21 3.51
CA PRO A 69 7.52 13.51 4.60
C PRO A 69 6.32 12.57 4.55
N ILE A 70 5.82 12.21 5.73
CA ILE A 70 4.59 11.43 5.92
C ILE A 70 3.54 12.41 6.42
N GLU A 71 2.83 13.05 5.49
CA GLU A 71 1.89 14.12 5.80
C GLU A 71 0.45 13.60 5.87
N GLY A 72 0.02 12.90 4.82
CA GLY A 72 -1.35 12.44 4.62
C GLY A 72 -1.38 11.22 3.69
N LEU A 73 -2.57 10.61 3.49
CA LEU A 73 -2.68 9.40 2.66
C LEU A 73 -2.19 9.61 1.23
N THR A 74 -2.40 10.80 0.66
CA THR A 74 -1.96 11.12 -0.71
C THR A 74 -0.44 11.12 -0.85
N SER A 75 0.31 11.67 0.11
CA SER A 75 1.78 11.64 0.05
C SER A 75 2.34 10.24 0.29
N VAL A 76 1.69 9.45 1.15
CA VAL A 76 2.04 8.03 1.35
C VAL A 76 1.84 7.21 0.09
N LEU A 77 0.67 7.33 -0.56
CA LEU A 77 0.37 6.63 -1.81
C LEU A 77 1.37 7.00 -2.91
N THR A 78 1.62 8.30 -3.09
CA THR A 78 2.54 8.82 -4.11
C THR A 78 3.94 8.23 -3.94
N HIS A 79 4.47 8.22 -2.73
CA HIS A 79 5.83 7.75 -2.49
C HIS A 79 5.97 6.22 -2.54
N LEU A 80 4.98 5.48 -2.01
CA LEU A 80 5.00 4.01 -2.11
C LEU A 80 4.84 3.51 -3.55
N ASP A 81 4.02 4.17 -4.38
CA ASP A 81 3.88 3.87 -5.80
C ASP A 81 5.20 4.11 -6.56
N TYR A 82 5.89 5.22 -6.23
CA TYR A 82 7.23 5.49 -6.74
C TYR A 82 8.21 4.36 -6.39
N LEU A 83 8.34 4.00 -5.11
CA LEU A 83 9.26 2.95 -4.67
C LEU A 83 8.92 1.59 -5.29
N GLN A 84 7.63 1.26 -5.38
CA GLN A 84 7.18 0.03 -6.02
C GLN A 84 7.63 -0.02 -7.49
N THR A 85 7.43 1.06 -8.23
CA THR A 85 7.85 1.14 -9.64
C THR A 85 9.37 0.97 -9.77
N ARG A 86 10.16 1.59 -8.89
CA ARG A 86 11.63 1.45 -8.91
C ARG A 86 12.11 0.03 -8.60
N LEU A 87 11.39 -0.71 -7.76
CA LEU A 87 11.71 -2.10 -7.40
C LEU A 87 11.25 -3.14 -8.43
N GLN A 88 10.49 -2.74 -9.47
CA GLN A 88 10.06 -3.64 -10.55
C GLN A 88 11.11 -3.82 -11.67
N VAL A 89 12.26 -3.15 -11.59
CA VAL A 89 13.31 -3.21 -12.62
C VAL A 89 14.04 -4.57 -12.58
N PRO A 90 14.05 -5.35 -13.68
CA PRO A 90 14.74 -6.64 -13.73
C PRO A 90 16.27 -6.54 -13.56
N PRO A 91 16.93 -7.56 -13.00
CA PRO A 91 16.36 -8.81 -12.46
C PRO A 91 15.78 -8.62 -11.05
N ALA A 92 14.48 -8.92 -10.89
CA ALA A 92 13.73 -8.65 -9.65
C ALA A 92 13.09 -9.92 -9.02
N THR A 93 13.52 -11.13 -9.40
CA THR A 93 12.89 -12.38 -8.94
C THR A 93 12.88 -12.52 -7.43
N HIS A 94 13.96 -12.11 -6.76
CA HIS A 94 14.08 -12.11 -5.29
C HIS A 94 13.14 -11.09 -4.61
N LEU A 95 12.62 -10.12 -5.37
CA LEU A 95 11.69 -9.08 -4.88
C LEU A 95 10.23 -9.43 -5.11
N ARG A 96 9.91 -10.51 -5.83
CA ARG A 96 8.54 -10.82 -6.27
C ARG A 96 7.51 -10.78 -5.16
N GLN A 97 7.82 -11.43 -4.04
CA GLN A 97 6.88 -11.45 -2.90
C GLN A 97 6.79 -10.09 -2.21
N LEU A 98 7.89 -9.32 -2.14
CA LEU A 98 7.84 -7.96 -1.62
C LEU A 98 6.98 -7.06 -2.51
N GLN A 99 7.09 -7.19 -3.83
CA GLN A 99 6.27 -6.44 -4.79
C GLN A 99 4.78 -6.72 -4.57
N THR A 100 4.38 -7.99 -4.41
CA THR A 100 2.99 -8.36 -4.10
C THR A 100 2.52 -7.81 -2.74
N ASP A 101 3.37 -7.84 -1.72
CA ASP A 101 3.04 -7.26 -0.41
C ASP A 101 2.80 -5.74 -0.53
N LEU A 102 3.60 -5.03 -1.35
CA LEU A 102 3.42 -3.59 -1.64
C LEU A 102 2.17 -3.30 -2.47
N GLU A 103 1.87 -4.10 -3.49
CA GLU A 103 0.63 -3.97 -4.28
C GLU A 103 -0.60 -4.07 -3.37
N THR A 104 -0.57 -5.04 -2.46
CA THR A 104 -1.67 -5.24 -1.50
C THR A 104 -1.77 -4.07 -0.52
N LEU A 105 -0.63 -3.57 -0.02
CA LEU A 105 -0.59 -2.42 0.89
C LEU A 105 -1.13 -1.15 0.22
N LEU A 106 -0.67 -0.85 -0.99
CA LEU A 106 -1.15 0.27 -1.80
C LEU A 106 -2.65 0.18 -2.05
N GLY A 107 -3.16 -0.97 -2.49
CA GLY A 107 -4.60 -1.13 -2.72
C GLY A 107 -5.46 -0.93 -1.48
N ASN A 108 -4.95 -1.25 -0.28
CA ASN A 108 -5.66 -0.95 0.97
C ASN A 108 -5.58 0.53 1.35
N LEU A 109 -4.42 1.17 1.16
CA LEU A 109 -4.27 2.61 1.36
C LEU A 109 -5.13 3.43 0.39
N GLU A 110 -5.27 3.00 -0.87
CA GLU A 110 -6.15 3.63 -1.86
C GLU A 110 -7.61 3.55 -1.45
N ARG A 111 -8.09 2.37 -1.03
CA ARG A 111 -9.45 2.22 -0.52
C ARG A 111 -9.68 3.07 0.73
N MET A 112 -8.69 3.15 1.62
CA MET A 112 -8.74 4.03 2.78
C MET A 112 -8.83 5.50 2.36
N ALA A 113 -7.99 5.95 1.42
CA ALA A 113 -8.03 7.30 0.86
C ALA A 113 -9.38 7.63 0.21
N VAL A 114 -9.93 6.72 -0.60
CA VAL A 114 -11.26 6.87 -1.22
C VAL A 114 -12.35 7.00 -0.14
N SER A 115 -12.32 6.16 0.89
CA SER A 115 -13.31 6.22 1.99
C SER A 115 -13.25 7.53 2.78
N GLN A 116 -12.09 8.19 2.77
CA GLN A 116 -11.84 9.47 3.43
C GLN A 116 -11.98 10.68 2.50
N GLY A 117 -12.36 10.48 1.22
CA GLY A 117 -12.53 11.55 0.24
C GLY A 117 -11.23 12.17 -0.26
N CYS A 118 -10.10 11.48 -0.11
CA CYS A 118 -8.81 11.98 -0.60
C CYS A 118 -8.66 11.84 -2.12
N PRO A 119 -7.97 12.79 -2.77
CA PRO A 119 -7.56 12.62 -4.15
C PRO A 119 -6.53 11.50 -4.24
N LEU A 120 -6.73 10.60 -5.21
CA LEU A 120 -5.74 9.60 -5.56
C LEU A 120 -4.66 10.24 -6.46
N PRO A 121 -3.38 9.87 -6.27
CA PRO A 121 -2.33 10.31 -7.17
C PRO A 121 -2.60 9.83 -8.60
N LYS A 122 -2.20 10.64 -9.59
CA LYS A 122 -2.34 10.24 -11.00
C LYS A 122 -1.38 9.08 -11.28
N PRO A 123 -1.86 8.00 -11.93
CA PRO A 123 -1.00 6.91 -12.36
C PRO A 123 0.17 7.45 -13.18
N GLY A 124 1.40 7.08 -12.80
CA GLY A 124 2.60 7.43 -13.54
C GLY A 124 3.12 8.86 -13.34
N SER A 125 2.56 9.64 -12.41
CA SER A 125 3.04 11.00 -12.10
C SER A 125 4.51 11.07 -11.64
N ASN A 126 5.07 9.94 -11.21
CA ASN A 126 6.43 9.83 -10.67
C ASN A 126 7.39 9.03 -11.57
N VAL A 127 6.96 8.71 -12.80
CA VAL A 127 7.74 7.85 -13.71
C VAL A 127 8.76 8.69 -14.47
N HIS A 128 9.81 9.09 -13.77
CA HIS A 128 11.10 9.23 -14.43
C HIS A 128 11.74 7.84 -14.46
N LYS A 129 11.64 7.17 -15.61
CA LYS A 129 12.47 6.00 -15.92
C LYS A 129 13.90 6.49 -16.01
N ASP A 130 14.55 6.53 -14.87
CA ASP A 130 15.99 6.68 -14.82
C ASP A 130 16.54 5.29 -15.15
N ASP A 131 16.97 5.11 -16.39
CA ASP A 131 17.61 3.89 -16.87
C ASP A 131 18.96 3.75 -16.15
N THR A 132 18.95 3.10 -14.99
CA THR A 132 20.17 2.99 -14.21
C THR A 132 21.08 1.95 -14.84
N ALA A 133 22.34 2.34 -15.11
CA ALA A 133 23.35 1.45 -15.64
C ALA A 133 23.68 0.26 -14.69
N PHE A 134 23.24 0.34 -13.42
CA PHE A 134 23.51 -0.62 -12.35
C PHE A 134 22.24 -0.99 -11.58
N PRO A 135 21.32 -1.76 -12.18
CA PRO A 135 19.99 -2.03 -11.61
C PRO A 135 20.04 -2.72 -10.25
N ILE A 136 21.04 -3.58 -10.00
CA ILE A 136 21.20 -4.27 -8.70
C ILE A 136 21.54 -3.28 -7.57
N THR A 137 22.50 -2.39 -7.80
CA THR A 137 22.88 -1.35 -6.83
C THR A 137 21.71 -0.40 -6.58
N SER A 138 20.99 -0.01 -7.64
CA SER A 138 19.78 0.81 -7.50
C SER A 138 18.69 0.11 -6.69
N ASN A 139 18.43 -1.18 -6.93
CA ASN A 139 17.45 -1.96 -6.16
C ASN A 139 17.80 -1.99 -4.66
N TYR A 140 19.07 -2.15 -4.32
CA TYR A 140 19.50 -2.11 -2.92
C TYR A 140 19.19 -0.77 -2.25
N LEU A 141 19.47 0.35 -2.94
CA LEU A 141 19.17 1.68 -2.41
C LEU A 141 17.66 1.88 -2.18
N TYR A 142 16.83 1.48 -3.15
CA TYR A 142 15.37 1.56 -3.01
C TYR A 142 14.81 0.64 -1.92
N LEU A 143 15.44 -0.51 -1.66
CA LEU A 143 15.08 -1.37 -0.53
C LEU A 143 15.35 -0.70 0.82
N LEU A 144 16.51 -0.04 0.97
CA LEU A 144 16.83 0.67 2.19
C LEU A 144 15.87 1.86 2.43
N GLU A 145 15.60 2.63 1.37
CA GLU A 145 14.64 3.73 1.41
C GLU A 145 13.24 3.22 1.79
N LEU A 146 12.77 2.15 1.15
CA LEU A 146 11.48 1.53 1.46
C LEU A 146 11.42 1.02 2.90
N GLN A 147 12.48 0.38 3.40
CA GLN A 147 12.52 -0.09 4.78
C GLN A 147 12.33 1.07 5.76
N ARG A 148 13.14 2.13 5.61
CA ARG A 148 13.07 3.33 6.47
C ARG A 148 11.70 3.99 6.37
N TYR A 149 11.15 4.11 5.16
CA TYR A 149 9.85 4.73 4.94
C TYR A 149 8.71 3.95 5.61
N LEU A 150 8.68 2.63 5.48
CA LEU A 150 7.66 1.78 6.11
C LEU A 150 7.78 1.78 7.65
N GLU A 151 9.00 1.79 8.19
CA GLU A 151 9.24 1.94 9.62
C GLU A 151 8.71 3.29 10.13
N LYS A 152 9.00 4.39 9.41
CA LYS A 152 8.48 5.73 9.71
C LYS A 152 6.96 5.79 9.58
N LEU A 153 6.37 5.15 8.57
CA LEU A 153 4.92 5.06 8.39
C LEU A 153 4.28 4.40 9.60
N CYS A 154 4.79 3.25 10.05
CA CYS A 154 4.27 2.54 11.21
C CYS A 154 4.20 3.40 12.49
N LEU A 155 5.17 4.30 12.68
CA LEU A 155 5.24 5.22 13.82
C LEU A 155 4.29 6.41 13.71
N ASN A 156 3.88 6.78 12.51
CA ASN A 156 3.09 7.99 12.24
C ASN A 156 1.66 7.71 11.75
N LEU A 157 1.27 6.45 11.55
CA LEU A 157 -0.07 6.06 11.07
C LEU A 157 -1.22 6.68 11.87
N ASP A 158 -1.09 6.76 13.20
CA ASP A 158 -2.15 7.32 14.07
C ASP A 158 -2.20 8.87 14.03
N LYS A 159 -1.17 9.50 13.48
CA LYS A 159 -1.02 10.96 13.37
C LYS A 159 -1.16 11.46 11.93
N LEU A 160 -1.47 10.54 11.00
CA LEU A 160 -1.59 10.85 9.59
C LEU A 160 -2.74 11.85 9.40
N LYS A 161 -2.50 12.92 8.66
CA LYS A 161 -3.63 13.73 8.16
C LYS A 161 -4.44 12.84 7.21
N THR A 162 -5.72 13.17 7.06
CA THR A 162 -6.61 12.51 6.10
C THR A 162 -5.96 12.49 4.71
N CYS A 163 -5.66 13.68 4.21
CA CYS A 163 -4.83 13.97 3.04
C CYS A 163 -3.93 15.17 3.46
#